data_AF-F0TAY0-F1
#
_entry.id   AF-F0TAY0-F1
#
_cell.length_a   1.000
_cell.length_b   1.000
_cell.length_c   1.000
_cell.angle_alpha   90.00
_cell.angle_beta   90.00
_cell.angle_gamma   90.00
#
_symmetry.space_group_name_H-M   'P 1'
#
loop_
_entity.id
_entity.type
_entity.pdbx_description
1 polymer ?
#
loop_
_entity_poly.entity_id
_entity_poly.type
_entity_poly.pdbx_seq_one_letter_code
_entity_poly.pdbx_strand_id
1 'polypeptide(L)'
;MAIISISTTLVVILLIRVIYRHNPHVHKLYGREIVLFHSSQRYEKRIWRFNLIEYIKKENSHNPKGPLIFKMVVGELSEDTMEIVKNAASSKFDEISIIGGPQTFCEDKLEIYSLLDRFKSVKYHILPIRPNKHFMIFNQTHLYIEKPHHHNETRGAVGVKTAHPDLIQVYEDAYNEINKYAKQLNKEEVLKQACYK
;
A
#
# COMPACT_ATOMS: atom_id res chain seq x y z
N MET A 1 38.20 13.72 -37.94
CA MET A 1 37.25 12.57 -37.90
C MET A 1 37.19 11.91 -36.51
N ALA A 2 38.31 11.66 -35.82
CA ALA A 2 38.32 11.01 -34.49
C ALA A 2 37.67 11.84 -33.35
N ILE A 3 37.78 13.16 -33.36
CA ILE A 3 37.26 14.04 -32.28
C ILE A 3 35.71 14.09 -32.26
N ILE A 4 35.06 13.97 -33.43
CA ILE A 4 33.59 13.93 -33.54
C ILE A 4 33.00 12.59 -33.04
N SER A 5 33.78 11.51 -33.13
CA SER A 5 33.39 10.18 -32.62
C SER A 5 33.39 10.11 -31.09
N ILE A 6 34.27 10.84 -30.42
CA ILE A 6 34.36 10.83 -28.95
C ILE A 6 33.22 11.66 -28.34
N SER A 7 32.89 12.81 -28.92
CA SER A 7 31.80 13.67 -28.41
C SER A 7 30.43 13.01 -28.55
N THR A 8 30.18 12.32 -29.66
CA THR A 8 28.93 11.57 -29.90
C THR A 8 28.78 10.39 -28.95
N THR A 9 29.86 9.67 -28.66
CA THR A 9 29.85 8.59 -27.65
C THR A 9 29.58 9.12 -26.24
N LEU A 10 30.18 10.26 -25.87
CA LEU A 10 29.95 10.88 -24.57
C LEU A 10 28.51 11.38 -24.41
N VAL A 11 27.93 11.96 -25.47
CA VAL A 11 26.54 12.42 -25.51
C VAL A 11 25.57 11.25 -25.43
N VAL A 12 25.84 10.13 -26.11
CA VAL A 12 25.03 8.90 -26.01
C VAL A 12 25.12 8.31 -24.60
N ILE A 13 26.29 8.27 -23.96
CA ILE A 13 26.44 7.80 -22.58
C ILE A 13 25.71 8.73 -21.60
N LEU A 14 25.77 10.05 -21.80
CA LEU A 14 25.03 11.02 -20.99
C LEU A 14 23.52 10.89 -21.20
N LEU A 15 23.05 10.71 -22.44
CA LEU A 15 21.64 10.47 -22.76
C LEU A 15 21.16 9.16 -22.15
N ILE A 16 21.93 8.07 -22.27
CA ILE A 16 21.62 6.79 -21.62
C ILE A 16 21.58 7.01 -20.10
N ARG A 17 22.54 7.70 -19.49
CA ARG A 17 22.51 8.01 -18.05
C ARG A 17 21.33 8.88 -17.62
N VAL A 18 20.89 9.81 -18.47
CA VAL A 18 19.74 10.69 -18.19
C VAL A 18 18.43 9.92 -18.36
N ILE A 19 18.31 9.08 -19.39
CA ILE A 19 17.14 8.24 -19.66
C ILE A 19 17.04 7.09 -18.64
N TYR A 20 18.16 6.46 -18.25
CA TYR A 20 18.20 5.37 -17.26
C TYR A 20 18.28 5.83 -15.80
N ARG A 21 18.48 7.13 -15.52
CA ARG A 21 18.49 7.66 -14.13
C ARG A 21 17.17 7.45 -13.40
N HIS A 22 16.10 7.13 -14.12
CA HIS A 22 14.76 6.89 -13.58
C HIS A 22 14.22 5.52 -14.01
N ASN A 23 15.08 4.51 -14.17
CA ASN A 23 14.61 3.15 -14.33
C ASN A 23 14.45 2.51 -12.92
N PRO A 24 13.22 2.46 -12.36
CA PRO A 24 12.99 1.93 -11.02
C PRO A 24 13.46 0.46 -10.90
N HIS A 25 13.51 -0.27 -12.01
CA HIS A 25 13.95 -1.68 -12.06
C HIS A 25 15.42 -1.92 -11.67
N VAL A 26 16.26 -0.87 -11.54
CA VAL A 26 17.71 -1.01 -11.27
C VAL A 26 18.13 -0.36 -9.94
N HIS A 27 17.21 0.25 -9.20
CA HIS A 27 17.55 0.91 -7.95
C HIS A 27 17.51 -0.08 -6.78
N LYS A 28 18.66 -0.35 -6.17
CA LYS A 28 18.88 -1.38 -5.11
C LYS A 28 17.83 -1.38 -3.98
N LEU A 29 17.23 -0.22 -3.70
CA LEU A 29 16.25 -0.05 -2.62
C LEU A 29 14.81 -0.48 -2.99
N TYR A 30 14.42 -0.56 -4.26
CA TYR A 30 13.01 -0.69 -4.63
C TYR A 30 12.49 -2.13 -4.79
N GLY A 31 13.33 -3.16 -4.65
CA GLY A 31 12.92 -4.57 -4.80
C GLY A 31 13.10 -5.13 -6.21
N ARG A 32 12.70 -6.40 -6.41
CA ARG A 32 12.93 -7.13 -7.68
C ARG A 32 11.88 -6.86 -8.75
N GLU A 33 10.65 -6.56 -8.34
CA GLU A 33 9.53 -6.36 -9.25
C GLU A 33 8.75 -5.10 -8.86
N ILE A 34 8.73 -4.13 -9.76
CA ILE A 34 8.06 -2.84 -9.57
C ILE A 34 7.03 -2.68 -10.67
N VAL A 35 5.82 -2.31 -10.27
CA VAL A 35 4.70 -2.04 -11.16
C VAL A 35 4.24 -0.61 -10.94
N LEU A 36 4.27 0.20 -12.00
CA LEU A 36 3.80 1.58 -11.96
C LEU A 36 2.34 1.62 -12.45
N PHE A 37 1.50 2.31 -11.69
CA PHE A 37 0.09 2.49 -12.02
C PHE A 37 -0.21 3.95 -12.28
N HIS A 38 -0.93 4.21 -13.37
CA HIS A 38 -1.53 5.48 -13.65
C HIS A 38 -2.79 5.71 -12.79
N SER A 39 -3.22 6.96 -12.68
CA SER A 39 -4.38 7.34 -11.87
C SER A 39 -5.69 6.72 -12.31
N SER A 40 -5.90 6.70 -13.62
CA SER A 40 -7.05 6.11 -14.29
C SER A 40 -7.16 4.59 -14.11
N GLN A 41 -6.09 3.90 -13.75
CA GLN A 41 -6.02 2.43 -13.67
C GLN A 41 -6.57 1.89 -12.33
N ARG A 42 -7.78 2.32 -11.95
CA ARG A 42 -8.40 1.95 -10.66
C ARG A 42 -8.59 0.44 -10.55
N TYR A 43 -9.06 -0.19 -11.63
CA TYR A 43 -9.34 -1.62 -11.68
C TYR A 43 -8.05 -2.46 -11.61
N GLU A 44 -7.01 -2.09 -12.35
CA GLU A 44 -5.72 -2.79 -12.35
C GLU A 44 -5.03 -2.70 -10.99
N LYS A 45 -5.08 -1.52 -10.34
CA LYS A 45 -4.59 -1.33 -8.96
C LYS A 45 -5.29 -2.27 -7.98
N ARG A 46 -6.61 -2.42 -8.10
CA ARG A 46 -7.41 -3.33 -7.26
C ARG A 46 -7.05 -4.79 -7.52
N ILE A 47 -7.09 -5.25 -8.77
CA ILE A 47 -6.74 -6.64 -9.13
C ILE A 47 -5.33 -6.99 -8.65
N TRP A 48 -4.37 -6.09 -8.84
CA TRP A 48 -2.99 -6.38 -8.45
C TRP A 48 -2.86 -6.66 -6.95
N ARG A 49 -3.54 -5.86 -6.10
CA ARG A 49 -3.58 -6.07 -4.64
C ARG A 49 -4.30 -7.37 -4.27
N PHE A 50 -5.40 -7.70 -4.96
CA PHE A 50 -6.10 -8.98 -4.80
C PHE A 50 -5.20 -10.18 -5.12
N ASN A 51 -4.56 -10.17 -6.29
CA ASN A 51 -3.68 -11.24 -6.74
C ASN A 51 -2.45 -11.36 -5.85
N LEU A 52 -1.97 -10.27 -5.26
CA LEU A 52 -0.85 -10.29 -4.33
C LEU A 52 -1.20 -11.04 -3.04
N ILE A 53 -2.40 -10.85 -2.48
CA ILE A 53 -2.86 -11.59 -1.30
C ILE A 53 -2.90 -13.09 -1.60
N GLU A 54 -3.48 -13.49 -2.73
CA GLU A 54 -3.54 -14.91 -3.12
C GLU A 54 -2.16 -15.51 -3.40
N TYR A 55 -1.27 -14.73 -4.01
CA TYR A 55 0.13 -15.10 -4.21
C TYR A 55 0.83 -15.37 -2.87
N ILE A 56 0.76 -14.44 -1.92
CA ILE A 56 1.40 -14.55 -0.60
C ILE A 56 0.86 -15.76 0.17
N LYS A 57 -0.46 -15.95 0.16
CA LYS A 57 -1.11 -17.12 0.76
C LYS A 57 -0.58 -18.42 0.16
N LYS A 58 -0.52 -18.51 -1.17
CA LYS A 58 0.00 -19.70 -1.86
C LYS A 58 1.46 -19.94 -1.49
N GLU A 59 2.31 -18.92 -1.51
CA GLU A 59 3.71 -19.05 -1.11
C GLU A 59 3.85 -19.55 0.33
N ASN A 60 3.10 -18.98 1.27
CA ASN A 60 3.18 -19.36 2.68
C ASN A 60 2.68 -20.79 2.93
N SER A 61 1.70 -21.28 2.15
CA SER A 61 1.27 -22.68 2.21
C SER A 61 2.34 -23.67 1.74
N HIS A 62 3.23 -23.28 0.83
CA HIS A 62 4.31 -24.15 0.33
C HIS A 62 5.59 -24.02 1.15
N ASN A 63 5.86 -22.83 1.67
CA ASN A 63 7.04 -22.53 2.46
C ASN A 63 6.67 -21.53 3.57
N PRO A 64 6.20 -22.00 4.73
CA PRO A 64 5.76 -21.13 5.81
C PRO A 64 6.92 -20.24 6.31
N LYS A 65 6.76 -18.92 6.18
CA LYS A 65 7.77 -17.94 6.60
C LYS A 65 7.41 -17.20 7.90
N GLY A 66 6.33 -17.62 8.56
CA GLY A 66 5.81 -17.00 9.77
C GLY A 66 4.35 -16.54 9.59
N PRO A 67 3.86 -15.69 10.51
CA PRO A 67 2.49 -15.19 10.44
C PRO A 67 2.31 -14.25 9.26
N LEU A 68 1.16 -14.36 8.58
CA LEU A 68 0.75 -13.48 7.50
C LEU A 68 0.19 -12.18 8.07
N ILE A 69 0.94 -11.10 7.87
CA ILE A 69 0.59 -9.77 8.40
C ILE A 69 0.24 -8.81 7.25
N PHE A 70 -0.85 -8.07 7.41
CA PHE A 70 -1.26 -7.01 6.50
C PHE A 70 -1.45 -5.71 7.26
N LYS A 71 -0.71 -4.67 6.88
CA LYS A 71 -0.82 -3.32 7.48
C LYS A 71 -1.19 -2.32 6.42
N MET A 72 -2.05 -1.37 6.74
CA MET A 72 -2.42 -0.32 5.79
C MET A 72 -2.74 1.01 6.46
N VAL A 73 -2.42 2.09 5.76
CA VAL A 73 -2.81 3.47 6.08
C VAL A 73 -3.60 4.01 4.90
N VAL A 74 -4.81 4.50 5.16
CA VAL A 74 -5.71 5.07 4.14
C VAL A 74 -6.46 6.28 4.69
N GLY A 75 -6.88 7.19 3.81
CA GLY A 75 -7.71 8.33 4.19
C GLY A 75 -9.05 7.89 4.78
N GLU A 76 -9.68 6.93 4.11
CA GLU A 76 -10.98 6.38 4.43
C GLU A 76 -11.02 4.90 4.01
N LEU A 77 -11.73 4.07 4.77
CA LEU A 77 -11.93 2.66 4.45
C LEU A 77 -13.16 2.53 3.54
N SER A 78 -12.97 2.85 2.25
CA SER A 78 -13.99 2.75 1.21
C SER A 78 -14.20 1.31 0.72
N GLU A 79 -15.31 1.08 0.01
CA GLU A 79 -15.68 -0.20 -0.63
C GLU A 79 -14.48 -0.95 -1.27
N ASP A 80 -13.78 -0.32 -2.22
CA ASP A 80 -12.64 -0.94 -2.92
C ASP A 80 -11.54 -1.41 -1.95
N THR A 81 -11.26 -0.61 -0.94
CA THR A 81 -10.21 -0.90 0.05
C THR A 81 -10.68 -2.01 0.98
N MET A 82 -11.96 -1.97 1.33
CA MET A 82 -12.59 -2.95 2.20
C MET A 82 -12.63 -4.33 1.55
N GLU A 83 -12.81 -4.41 0.23
CA GLU A 83 -12.72 -5.67 -0.50
C GLU A 83 -11.30 -6.28 -0.47
N ILE A 84 -10.24 -5.47 -0.53
CA ILE A 84 -8.87 -5.95 -0.31
C ILE A 84 -8.72 -6.56 1.08
N VAL A 85 -9.28 -5.89 2.10
CA VAL A 85 -9.24 -6.36 3.49
C VAL A 85 -10.05 -7.64 3.68
N LYS A 86 -11.27 -7.70 3.13
CA LYS A 86 -12.13 -8.90 3.14
C LYS A 86 -11.42 -10.09 2.50
N ASN A 87 -10.66 -9.86 1.42
CA ASN A 87 -9.84 -10.89 0.78
C ASN A 87 -8.71 -11.38 1.69
N ALA A 88 -7.93 -10.47 2.27
CA ALA A 88 -6.86 -10.84 3.21
C ALA A 88 -7.40 -11.63 4.42
N ALA A 89 -8.53 -11.19 4.98
CA ALA A 89 -9.16 -11.84 6.12
C ALA A 89 -9.68 -13.25 5.77
N SER A 90 -10.31 -13.38 4.60
CA SER A 90 -10.79 -14.68 4.08
C SER A 90 -9.63 -15.63 3.75
N SER A 91 -8.49 -15.07 3.35
CA SER A 91 -7.24 -15.79 3.13
C SER A 91 -6.43 -16.07 4.41
N LYS A 92 -7.05 -15.87 5.58
CA LYS A 92 -6.54 -16.22 6.91
C LYS A 92 -5.22 -15.54 7.26
N PHE A 93 -5.10 -14.26 6.92
CA PHE A 93 -4.04 -13.44 7.49
C PHE A 93 -4.20 -13.38 9.01
N ASP A 94 -3.11 -13.63 9.73
CA ASP A 94 -3.06 -13.72 11.19
C ASP A 94 -3.34 -12.35 11.81
N GLU A 95 -2.85 -11.28 11.19
CA GLU A 95 -3.09 -9.90 11.61
C GLU A 95 -3.37 -8.99 10.42
N ILE A 96 -4.44 -8.21 10.52
CA ILE A 96 -4.78 -7.15 9.58
C ILE A 96 -4.99 -5.86 10.37
N SER A 97 -4.06 -4.92 10.26
CA SER A 97 -4.10 -3.67 11.00
C SER A 97 -4.27 -2.47 10.08
N ILE A 98 -5.39 -1.78 10.25
CA ILE A 98 -5.85 -0.69 9.39
C ILE A 98 -5.80 0.61 10.18
N ILE A 99 -5.22 1.65 9.59
CA ILE A 99 -5.27 3.02 10.10
C ILE A 99 -6.04 3.88 9.08
N GLY A 100 -7.19 4.38 9.49
CA GLY A 100 -8.06 5.27 8.72
C GLY A 100 -8.06 6.72 9.24
N GLY A 101 -8.75 7.60 8.53
CA GLY A 101 -9.06 8.94 9.01
C GLY A 101 -10.16 8.97 10.09
N PRO A 102 -10.39 10.14 10.71
CA PRO A 102 -11.39 10.31 11.76
C PRO A 102 -12.83 10.19 11.26
N GLN A 103 -13.06 10.40 9.97
CA GLN A 103 -14.37 10.35 9.32
C GLN A 103 -14.43 9.23 8.29
N THR A 104 -15.63 8.69 8.09
CA THR A 104 -15.94 7.68 7.07
C THR A 104 -17.18 8.09 6.29
N PHE A 105 -17.43 7.49 5.13
CA PHE A 105 -18.75 7.58 4.52
C PHE A 105 -19.77 6.84 5.41
N CYS A 106 -20.98 7.37 5.49
CA CYS A 106 -22.01 6.82 6.37
C CYS A 106 -22.41 5.41 5.95
N GLU A 107 -22.45 5.17 4.63
CA GLU A 107 -22.73 3.87 4.02
C GLU A 107 -21.70 2.80 4.42
N ASP A 108 -20.42 3.18 4.54
CA ASP A 108 -19.33 2.25 4.86
C ASP A 108 -19.35 1.77 6.32
N LYS A 109 -19.99 2.50 7.25
CA LYS A 109 -19.97 2.18 8.70
C LYS A 109 -20.47 0.77 9.00
N LEU A 110 -21.58 0.36 8.38
CA LEU A 110 -22.18 -0.95 8.60
C LEU A 110 -21.30 -2.06 8.05
N GLU A 111 -20.58 -1.80 6.95
CA GLU A 111 -19.65 -2.77 6.41
C GLU A 111 -18.40 -2.91 7.29
N ILE A 112 -17.85 -1.80 7.79
CA ILE A 112 -16.72 -1.84 8.74
C ILE A 112 -17.13 -2.55 10.02
N TYR A 113 -18.34 -2.27 10.55
CA TYR A 113 -18.91 -2.99 11.67
C TYR A 113 -18.92 -4.51 11.41
N SER A 114 -19.47 -4.92 10.27
CA SER A 114 -19.62 -6.34 9.91
C SER A 114 -18.26 -7.01 9.72
N LEU A 115 -17.29 -6.28 9.18
CA LEU A 115 -15.91 -6.75 9.02
C LEU A 115 -15.27 -7.04 10.38
N LEU A 116 -15.38 -6.12 11.33
CA LEU A 116 -14.82 -6.28 12.69
C LEU A 116 -15.55 -7.36 13.50
N ASP A 117 -16.87 -7.49 13.30
CA ASP A 117 -17.66 -8.55 13.95
C ASP A 117 -17.27 -9.95 13.44
N ARG A 118 -17.08 -10.07 12.12
CA ARG A 118 -16.79 -11.36 11.47
C ARG A 118 -15.35 -11.81 11.63
N PHE A 119 -14.39 -10.89 11.59
CA PHE A 119 -12.96 -11.23 11.50
C PHE A 119 -12.16 -10.68 12.68
N LYS A 120 -11.86 -11.57 13.64
CA LYS A 120 -11.05 -11.23 14.84
C LYS A 120 -9.62 -10.80 14.53
N SER A 121 -9.08 -11.15 13.36
CA SER A 121 -7.74 -10.73 12.93
C SER A 121 -7.69 -9.27 12.46
N VAL A 122 -8.83 -8.63 12.23
CA VAL A 122 -8.92 -7.24 11.76
C VAL A 122 -8.94 -6.28 12.95
N LYS A 123 -7.99 -5.34 12.97
CA LYS A 123 -7.93 -4.21 13.89
C LYS A 123 -8.08 -2.92 13.11
N TYR A 124 -9.06 -2.10 13.48
CA TYR A 124 -9.29 -0.80 12.86
C TYR A 124 -8.95 0.32 13.83
N HIS A 125 -8.08 1.21 13.39
CA HIS A 125 -7.64 2.39 14.12
C HIS A 125 -7.99 3.63 13.34
N ILE A 126 -8.32 4.71 14.04
CA ILE A 126 -8.58 6.02 13.45
C ILE A 126 -7.56 7.04 13.93
N LEU A 127 -7.13 7.91 13.03
CA LEU A 127 -6.30 9.07 13.36
C LEU A 127 -7.18 10.27 13.73
N PRO A 128 -6.64 11.23 14.52
CA PRO A 128 -7.33 12.48 14.79
C PRO A 128 -7.46 13.37 13.53
N ILE A 129 -6.59 13.17 12.55
CA ILE A 129 -6.55 13.90 11.27
C ILE A 129 -6.42 12.89 10.14
N ARG A 130 -7.11 13.14 9.02
CA ARG A 130 -7.04 12.29 7.83
C ARG A 130 -5.57 12.15 7.36
N PRO A 131 -5.04 10.93 7.16
CA PRO A 131 -3.68 10.76 6.67
C PRO A 131 -3.56 11.23 5.22
N ASN A 132 -2.45 11.91 4.91
CA ASN A 132 -2.12 12.36 3.54
C ASN A 132 -1.34 11.31 2.75
N LYS A 133 -0.78 10.31 3.43
CA LYS A 133 -0.01 9.21 2.84
C LYS A 133 -0.87 7.95 2.89
N HIS A 134 -0.97 7.25 1.78
CA HIS A 134 -1.61 5.95 1.73
C HIS A 134 -0.64 4.89 1.26
N PHE A 135 -0.56 3.81 2.02
CA PHE A 135 0.26 2.66 1.66
C PHE A 135 -0.23 1.40 2.35
N MET A 136 0.24 0.28 1.83
CA MET A 136 -0.09 -1.07 2.27
C MET A 136 1.20 -1.89 2.32
N ILE A 137 1.41 -2.60 3.43
CA ILE A 137 2.52 -3.53 3.65
C ILE A 137 1.91 -4.93 3.72
N PHE A 138 2.32 -5.79 2.79
CA PHE A 138 1.89 -7.19 2.76
C PHE A 138 3.06 -8.08 3.14
N ASN A 139 2.91 -8.79 4.25
CA ASN A 139 3.81 -9.83 4.76
C ASN A 139 5.29 -9.41 4.85
N GLN A 140 5.56 -8.13 5.17
CA GLN A 140 6.91 -7.56 5.30
C GLN A 140 7.81 -7.70 4.06
N THR A 141 7.25 -8.02 2.90
CA THR A 141 8.02 -8.23 1.66
C THR A 141 7.41 -7.56 0.45
N HIS A 142 6.16 -7.11 0.51
CA HIS A 142 5.51 -6.44 -0.62
C HIS A 142 4.85 -5.14 -0.18
N LEU A 143 4.83 -4.15 -1.07
CA LEU A 143 4.30 -2.83 -0.81
C LEU A 143 3.33 -2.41 -1.92
N TYR A 144 2.34 -1.63 -1.54
CA TYR A 144 1.60 -0.77 -2.46
C TYR A 144 1.59 0.65 -1.89
N ILE A 145 1.99 1.62 -2.70
CA ILE A 145 2.24 3.00 -2.28
C ILE A 145 1.48 3.93 -3.21
N GLU A 146 0.60 4.75 -2.66
CA GLU A 146 -0.04 5.83 -3.44
C GLU A 146 0.85 7.06 -3.41
N LYS A 147 0.97 7.75 -4.55
CA LYS A 147 1.68 9.02 -4.61
C LYS A 147 0.90 10.05 -3.77
N PRO A 148 1.53 10.81 -2.86
CA PRO A 148 0.86 11.87 -2.11
C PRO A 148 0.16 12.85 -3.07
N HIS A 149 -1.05 13.28 -2.72
CA HIS A 149 -1.85 14.17 -3.55
C HIS A 149 -1.82 15.61 -3.04
N HIS A 150 -1.67 16.55 -3.97
CA HIS A 150 -2.32 17.86 -3.91
C HIS A 150 -3.50 17.84 -4.88
N HIS A 151 -4.54 18.66 -4.66
CA HIS A 151 -5.82 18.62 -5.38
C HIS A 151 -5.76 18.63 -6.93
N ASN A 152 -4.60 18.96 -7.51
CA ASN A 152 -4.39 19.12 -8.97
C ASN A 152 -3.41 18.12 -9.60
N GLU A 153 -2.94 17.09 -8.88
CA GLU A 153 -1.98 16.11 -9.42
C GLU A 153 -2.61 14.76 -9.80
N THR A 154 -2.05 14.11 -10.83
CA THR A 154 -2.44 12.77 -11.25
C THR A 154 -2.12 11.73 -10.16
N ARG A 155 -3.14 10.96 -9.74
CA ARG A 155 -3.05 9.91 -8.71
C ARG A 155 -2.21 8.68 -9.13
N GLY A 156 -0.90 8.77 -9.20
CA GLY A 156 -0.05 7.58 -9.44
C GLY A 156 0.00 6.62 -8.25
N ALA A 157 0.31 5.35 -8.49
CA ALA A 157 0.67 4.40 -7.44
C ALA A 157 1.80 3.47 -7.89
N VAL A 158 2.49 2.87 -6.93
CA VAL A 158 3.58 1.92 -7.16
C VAL A 158 3.30 0.65 -6.36
N GLY A 159 3.25 -0.48 -7.05
CA GLY A 159 3.29 -1.80 -6.44
C GLY A 159 4.72 -2.34 -6.46
N VAL A 160 5.16 -2.90 -5.35
CA VAL A 160 6.47 -3.53 -5.21
C VAL A 160 6.28 -4.94 -4.69
N LYS A 161 6.80 -5.94 -5.42
CA LYS A 161 6.94 -7.29 -4.90
C LYS A 161 8.38 -7.59 -4.54
N THR A 162 8.57 -8.30 -3.44
CA THR A 162 9.90 -8.67 -2.95
C THR A 162 10.76 -7.42 -2.78
N ALA A 163 10.19 -6.45 -2.07
CA ALA A 163 10.81 -5.19 -1.68
C ALA A 163 12.11 -5.46 -0.92
N HIS A 164 13.06 -4.55 -1.05
CA HIS A 164 14.27 -4.60 -0.22
C HIS A 164 13.89 -4.41 1.25
N PRO A 165 14.50 -5.16 2.21
CA PRO A 165 14.21 -5.02 3.63
C PRO A 165 14.29 -3.58 4.14
N ASP A 166 15.31 -2.83 3.73
CA ASP A 166 15.44 -1.41 4.11
C ASP A 166 14.23 -0.56 3.69
N LEU A 167 13.64 -0.83 2.52
CA LEU A 167 12.45 -0.11 2.08
C LEU A 167 11.22 -0.52 2.91
N ILE A 168 11.08 -1.81 3.21
CA ILE A 168 10.03 -2.28 4.12
C ILE A 168 10.17 -1.60 5.48
N GLN A 169 11.39 -1.52 6.01
CA GLN A 169 11.66 -0.90 7.31
C GLN A 169 11.24 0.57 7.33
N VAL A 170 11.49 1.34 6.27
CA VAL A 170 11.03 2.73 6.16
C VAL A 170 9.50 2.84 6.30
N TYR A 171 8.75 1.94 5.65
CA TYR A 171 7.29 1.95 5.72
C TYR A 171 6.76 1.39 7.04
N GLU A 172 7.44 0.42 7.64
CA GLU A 172 7.15 -0.08 8.99
C GLU A 172 7.38 1.01 10.05
N ASP A 173 8.50 1.73 9.99
CA ASP A 173 8.78 2.85 10.89
C ASP A 173 7.75 3.96 10.74
N ALA A 174 7.38 4.30 9.49
CA ALA A 174 6.32 5.26 9.22
C ALA A 174 4.96 4.79 9.76
N TYR A 175 4.62 3.51 9.59
CA TYR A 175 3.39 2.92 10.12
C TYR A 175 3.37 3.01 11.65
N ASN A 176 4.45 2.60 12.32
CA ASN A 176 4.57 2.59 13.76
C ASN A 176 4.50 4.01 14.34
N GLU A 177 5.13 4.98 13.69
CA GLU A 177 5.07 6.39 14.09
C GLU A 177 3.65 6.93 13.98
N ILE A 178 2.94 6.65 12.88
CA ILE A 178 1.54 7.04 12.71
C ILE A 178 0.66 6.36 13.78
N ASN A 179 0.88 5.07 14.04
CA ASN A 179 0.07 4.28 14.96
C ASN A 179 0.11 4.79 16.41
N LYS A 180 1.19 5.47 16.83
CA LYS A 180 1.27 6.11 18.16
C LYS A 180 0.16 7.12 18.42
N TYR A 181 -0.39 7.72 17.37
CA TYR A 181 -1.47 8.71 17.44
C TYR A 181 -2.84 8.14 17.11
N ALA A 182 -2.92 6.86 16.74
CA ALA A 182 -4.14 6.22 16.30
C ALA A 182 -4.91 5.65 17.49
N LYS A 183 -6.24 5.82 17.51
CA LYS A 183 -7.13 5.18 18.47
C LYS A 183 -7.75 3.94 17.83
N GLN A 184 -7.58 2.77 18.44
CA GLN A 184 -8.30 1.57 18.03
C GLN A 184 -9.80 1.72 18.32
N LEU A 185 -10.65 1.34 17.36
CA LEU A 185 -12.09 1.26 17.55
C LEU A 185 -12.55 -0.20 17.61
N ASN A 186 -13.52 -0.48 18.48
CA ASN A 186 -14.33 -1.69 18.38
C ASN A 186 -15.51 -1.49 17.41
N LYS A 187 -16.24 -2.58 17.12
CA LYS A 187 -17.36 -2.55 16.17
C LYS A 187 -18.45 -1.56 16.58
N GLU A 188 -18.79 -1.46 17.86
CA GLU A 188 -19.81 -0.52 18.35
C GLU A 188 -19.36 0.94 18.25
N GLU A 189 -18.07 1.22 18.46
CA GLU A 189 -17.48 2.55 18.34
C GLU A 189 -17.46 3.04 16.89
N VAL A 190 -17.30 2.14 15.90
CA VAL A 190 -17.36 2.49 14.46
C VAL A 190 -18.71 3.13 14.10
N LEU A 191 -19.82 2.64 14.66
CA LEU A 191 -21.15 3.21 14.40
C LEU A 191 -21.24 4.68 14.86
N LYS A 192 -20.48 5.03 15.89
CA LYS A 192 -20.40 6.38 16.48
C LYS A 192 -19.38 7.29 15.78
N GLN A 193 -18.59 6.78 14.83
CA GLN A 193 -17.63 7.59 14.08
C GLN A 193 -18.34 8.73 13.33
N ALA A 194 -17.71 9.89 13.18
CA ALA A 194 -18.30 10.97 12.40
C ALA A 194 -18.39 10.59 10.91
N CYS A 195 -19.48 10.98 10.24
CA CYS A 195 -19.56 10.86 8.78
C CYS A 195 -19.01 12.13 8.11
N TYR A 196 -18.56 11.99 6.87
CA TYR A 196 -18.44 13.14 5.98
C TYR A 196 -19.81 13.82 5.80
N LYS A 197 -19.79 15.16 5.72
CA LYS A 197 -20.98 15.97 5.44
C LYS A 197 -21.21 16.09 3.95
#